data_AF-S2S798-F1
#
_entry.id   AF-S2S798-F1
#
_cell.length_a   1.000
_cell.length_b   1.000
_cell.length_c   1.000
_cell.angle_alpha   90.00
_cell.angle_beta   90.00
_cell.angle_gamma   90.00
#
_symmetry.space_group_name_H-M   'P 1'
#
loop_
_entity.id
_entity.type
_entity.pdbx_description
1 polymer ?
#
loop_
_entity_poly.entity_id
_entity_poly.type
_entity_poly.pdbx_seq_one_letter_code
_entity_poly.pdbx_strand_id
1 'polypeptide(L)' 'FLTPMVDKVDRLYQLRKARKLHFDIEVDGGINNQTVKAAADAGTDIFVAGSYVFGSKNVGDAMNSLREAVK' A
#
# COMPACT_ATOMS: atom_id res chain seq x y z
N PHE A 1 6.62 -10.80 -3.16
CA PHE A 1 6.80 -10.58 -1.71
C PHE A 1 5.54 -9.99 -1.08
N LEU A 2 5.02 -8.84 -1.55
CA LEU A 2 3.92 -8.16 -0.86
C LEU A 2 2.59 -8.93 -0.87
N THR A 3 2.21 -9.57 -1.99
CA THR A 3 0.92 -10.27 -2.13
C THR A 3 0.56 -11.23 -0.98
N PRO A 4 1.41 -12.18 -0.55
CA PRO A 4 1.10 -13.04 0.60
C PRO A 4 1.07 -12.31 1.95
N MET A 5 1.54 -11.06 2.05
CA MET A 5 1.50 -10.27 3.28
C MET A 5 0.20 -9.48 3.43
N VAL A 6 -0.57 -9.32 2.35
CA VAL A 6 -1.83 -8.55 2.29
C VAL A 6 -2.87 -9.09 3.28
N ASP A 7 -2.92 -10.41 3.52
CA ASP A 7 -3.82 -11.03 4.49
C ASP A 7 -3.62 -10.50 5.93
N LYS A 8 -2.40 -10.11 6.29
CA LYS A 8 -2.12 -9.52 7.61
C LYS A 8 -2.68 -8.10 7.72
N VAL A 9 -2.68 -7.36 6.62
CA VAL A 9 -3.25 -6.01 6.53
C VAL A 9 -4.76 -6.09 6.70
N ASP A 10 -5.43 -6.98 5.95
CA ASP A 10 -6.88 -7.17 6.08
C ASP A 10 -7.26 -7.57 7.51
N ARG A 11 -6.54 -8.52 8.11
CA ARG A 11 -6.79 -8.91 9.51
C ARG A 11 -6.68 -7.73 10.48
N LEU A 12 -5.70 -6.86 10.30
CA LEU A 12 -5.52 -5.67 11.12
C LEU A 12 -6.63 -4.63 10.87
N TYR A 13 -7.03 -4.45 9.61
CA TYR A 13 -8.14 -3.60 9.21
C TYR A 13 -9.47 -4.06 9.82
N GLN A 14 -9.77 -5.36 9.77
CA GLN A 14 -10.97 -5.92 10.41
C GLN A 14 -10.94 -5.72 11.94
N LEU A 15 -9.77 -5.90 12.57
CA LEU A 15 -9.59 -5.66 14.00
C LEU A 15 -9.83 -4.18 14.37
N ARG A 16 -9.29 -3.25 13.57
CA ARG A 16 -9.49 -1.80 13.70
C ARG A 16 -10.98 -1.47 13.71
N LYS A 17 -11.73 -1.99 12.73
CA LYS A 17 -13.17 -1.76 12.57
C LYS A 17 -13.99 -2.38 13.70
N ALA A 18 -13.77 -3.66 14.00
CA ALA A 18 -14.53 -4.39 15.00
C ALA A 18 -14.44 -3.75 16.40
N ARG A 19 -13.27 -3.17 16.71
CA ARG A 19 -13.00 -2.56 18.02
C ARG A 19 -13.17 -1.04 18.04
N LYS A 20 -13.57 -0.42 16.92
CA LYS A 20 -13.69 1.03 16.77
C LYS A 20 -12.40 1.77 17.18
N LEU A 21 -11.25 1.22 16.78
CA LEU A 21 -9.94 1.80 17.08
C LEU A 21 -9.58 2.86 16.04
N HIS A 22 -8.71 3.79 16.42
CA HIS A 22 -8.24 4.87 15.56
C HIS A 22 -6.72 4.80 15.40
N PHE A 23 -6.26 4.32 14.25
CA PHE A 23 -4.86 4.28 13.85
C PHE A 23 -4.77 4.08 12.33
N ASP A 24 -3.66 4.51 11.73
CA ASP A 24 -3.34 4.27 10.33
C ASP A 24 -2.59 2.94 10.16
N ILE A 25 -2.79 2.29 9.02
CA ILE A 25 -2.07 1.07 8.61
C ILE A 25 -1.06 1.45 7.53
N GLU A 26 0.23 1.36 7.84
CA GLU A 26 1.33 1.58 6.91
C GLU A 26 1.89 0.26 6.37
N VAL A 27 2.19 0.21 5.07
CA VAL A 27 2.91 -0.89 4.45
C VAL A 27 4.22 -0.39 3.85
N ASP A 28 5.33 -0.94 4.35
CA ASP A 28 6.68 -0.78 3.81
C ASP A 28 7.22 -2.08 3.22
N GLY A 29 7.84 -1.95 2.04
CA GLY A 29 8.43 -3.05 1.29
C GLY A 29 7.56 -3.57 0.15
N GLY A 30 8.09 -3.47 -1.07
CA GLY A 30 7.48 -4.09 -2.26
C GLY A 30 6.27 -3.36 -2.84
N ILE A 31 6.06 -2.07 -2.52
CA ILE A 31 5.06 -1.21 -3.15
C ILE A 31 5.52 -0.79 -4.55
N ASN A 32 4.69 -1.05 -5.56
CA ASN A 32 4.82 -0.62 -6.95
C ASN A 32 3.42 -0.52 -7.60
N ASN A 33 3.35 -0.17 -8.89
CA ASN A 33 2.08 -0.04 -9.63
C ASN A 33 1.26 -1.34 -9.78
N GLN A 34 1.82 -2.50 -9.45
CA GLN A 34 1.12 -3.78 -9.48
C GLN A 34 0.64 -4.21 -8.09
N THR A 35 1.32 -3.77 -7.03
CA THR A 35 1.07 -4.23 -5.66
C THR A 35 0.34 -3.21 -4.79
N VAL A 36 0.40 -1.91 -5.14
CA VAL A 36 -0.24 -0.83 -4.37
C VAL A 36 -1.76 -1.01 -4.25
N LYS A 37 -2.42 -1.45 -5.33
CA LYS A 37 -3.88 -1.68 -5.33
C LYS A 37 -4.27 -2.79 -4.37
N ALA A 38 -3.52 -3.90 -4.37
CA ALA A 38 -3.78 -5.02 -3.46
C ALA A 38 -3.60 -4.62 -1.99
N ALA A 39 -2.60 -3.81 -1.67
CA ALA A 39 -2.41 -3.28 -0.32
C ALA A 39 -3.56 -2.33 0.08
N ALA A 40 -3.97 -1.44 -0.82
CA ALA A 40 -5.09 -0.53 -0.58
C ALA A 40 -6.40 -1.28 -0.35
N ASP A 41 -6.68 -2.30 -1.17
CA ASP A 41 -7.89 -3.12 -1.06
C ASP A 41 -7.97 -3.90 0.26
N ALA A 42 -6.82 -4.21 0.87
CA ALA A 42 -6.76 -4.82 2.19
C ALA A 42 -6.84 -3.83 3.36
N GLY A 43 -6.94 -2.53 3.09
CA GLY A 43 -7.14 -1.51 4.11
C GLY A 43 -5.88 -0.78 4.57
N THR A 44 -4.80 -0.81 3.79
CA THR A 44 -3.64 0.08 3.98
C THR A 44 -4.04 1.54 3.75
N ASP A 45 -3.62 2.43 4.64
CA ASP A 45 -3.85 3.87 4.52
C ASP A 45 -2.59 4.61 4.02
N ILE A 46 -1.40 4.13 4.39
CA ILE A 46 -0.10 4.75 4.06
C ILE A 46 0.80 3.74 3.34
N PHE A 47 1.44 4.17 2.25
CA PHE A 47 2.29 3.33 1.41
C PHE A 47 3.71 3.88 1.37
N VAL A 48 4.72 3.04 1.65
CA VAL A 48 6.13 3.41 1.53
C VAL A 48 6.71 2.79 0.25
N ALA A 49 7.08 3.64 -0.69
CA ALA A 49 7.59 3.25 -2.01
C ALA A 49 8.94 3.93 -2.31
N GLY A 50 10.04 3.34 -1.82
CA GLY A 50 11.39 3.88 -2.05
C GLY A 50 11.94 3.51 -3.42
N SER A 51 12.37 2.25 -3.58
CA SER A 51 13.07 1.78 -4.78
C SER A 51 12.26 1.91 -6.07
N TYR A 52 10.95 1.75 -6.02
CA TYR A 52 10.09 1.91 -7.18
C TYR A 52 10.06 3.36 -7.69
N VAL A 53 9.97 4.33 -6.77
CA VAL A 53 9.87 5.76 -7.11
C VAL A 53 11.25 6.31 -7.50
N PHE A 54 12.26 6.11 -6.66
CA PHE A 54 13.59 6.70 -6.87
C PHE A 54 14.50 5.88 -7.80
N GLY A 55 14.14 4.63 -8.10
CA GLY A 55 14.79 3.82 -9.15
C GLY A 55 14.23 4.08 -10.56
N SER A 56 13.14 4.84 -10.67
CA SER A 56 12.55 5.21 -11.97
C SER A 56 13.39 6.27 -12.68
N LYS A 57 13.39 6.25 -14.02
CA LYS A 57 13.95 7.33 -14.85
C LYS A 57 13.21 8.66 -14.66
N ASN A 58 11.92 8.59 -14.34
CA ASN A 58 11.06 9.74 -14.06
C ASN A 58 10.28 9.48 -12.77
N VAL A 59 10.62 10.22 -11.73
CA VAL A 59 9.96 10.17 -10.41
C VAL A 59 8.49 10.58 -10.52
N GLY A 60 8.18 11.60 -11.34
CA GLY A 60 6.82 12.08 -11.52
C GLY A 60 5.91 11.00 -12.13
N ASP A 61 6.38 10.32 -13.17
CA ASP A 61 5.62 9.23 -13.79
C ASP A 61 5.42 8.05 -12.85
N ALA A 62 6.44 7.70 -12.06
CA ALA A 62 6.33 6.64 -11.05
C ALA A 62 5.30 7.00 -9.98
N MET A 63 5.32 8.23 -9.46
CA MET A 63 4.34 8.72 -8.48
C MET A 63 2.93 8.74 -9.07
N ASN A 64 2.76 9.19 -10.32
CA ASN A 64 1.47 9.19 -10.99
C ASN A 64 0.93 7.77 -11.18
N SER A 65 1.79 6.84 -11.59
CA SER A 65 1.39 5.43 -11.75
C SER A 65 0.88 4.79 -10.46
N LEU A 66 1.49 5.14 -9.31
CA LEU A 66 1.00 4.69 -8.01
C LEU A 66 -0.37 5.30 -7.72
N ARG A 67 -0.55 6.61 -7.89
CA ARG A 67 -1.83 7.31 -7.64
C ARG A 67 -2.97 6.78 -8.50
N GLU A 68 -2.74 6.59 -9.80
CA GLU A 68 -3.75 6.06 -10.72
C GLU A 68 -4.13 4.62 -10.39
N ALA A 69 -3.18 3.81 -9.91
CA ALA A 69 -3.44 2.43 -9.54
C ALA A 69 -4.35 2.29 -8.30
N VAL A 70 -4.49 3.32 -7.45
CA VAL A 70 -5.33 3.29 -6.24
C VAL A 70 -6.64 4.07 -6.35
N LYS A 71 -6.86 4.77 -7.47
CA LYS A 71 -8.17 5.36 -7.77
C LYS A 71 -9.21 4.27 -8.02
#